data_AF-A0A7V4IXA5-F1
#
_entry.id   AF-A0A7V4IXA5-F1
#
_cell.length_a   1.000
_cell.length_b   1.000
_cell.length_c   1.000
_cell.angle_alpha   90.00
_cell.angle_beta   90.00
_cell.angle_gamma   90.00
#
_symmetry.space_group_name_H-M   'P 1'
#
loop_
_entity.id
_entity.type
_entity.pdbx_description
1 polymer ?
#
loop_
_entity_poly.entity_id
_entity_poly.type
_entity_poly.pdbx_seq_one_letter_code
_entity_poly.pdbx_strand_id
1 'polypeptide(L)'
;GLRRAAHGIVQMLAEEPDYPPLVALQVMAADAYMQVNGLDFDLDDLCNNLKGLFDQRLTVFLQDRGIRYDLVEAALAGGLIYSSLVYSLAARAEALQRLTSHPQFVSTVQSAARVANILRSAGGAPAGSLVPGKEGIHGEAFRTVERAVSVLESELRKVDTRLLAEPAEEALYAAASRTLAPVEQRATEYRYAELFEILAPLSAPIDRFFDEVLVMVEDAGIRANRLALLAAVDALYRTLADFTRVVLAPD
;
A
#
# COMPACT_ATOMS: atom_id res chain seq x y z
N GLY A 1 -20.20 14.76 19.93
CA GLY A 1 -20.02 13.30 20.11
C GLY A 1 -18.82 12.82 19.34
N LEU A 2 -18.15 11.76 19.82
CA LEU A 2 -16.86 11.27 19.31
C LEU A 2 -16.79 11.11 17.79
N ARG A 3 -17.81 10.51 17.16
CA ARG A 3 -17.87 10.33 15.69
C ARG A 3 -17.84 11.65 14.91
N ARG A 4 -18.49 12.71 15.42
CA ARG A 4 -18.50 14.04 14.77
C ARG A 4 -17.12 14.70 14.85
N ALA A 5 -16.44 14.59 15.99
CA ALA A 5 -15.10 15.13 16.16
C ALA A 5 -14.09 14.40 15.24
N ALA A 6 -14.14 13.06 15.21
CA ALA A 6 -13.29 12.26 14.33
C ALA A 6 -13.54 12.59 12.84
N HIS A 7 -14.80 12.82 12.44
CA HIS A 7 -15.12 13.23 11.08
C HIS A 7 -14.54 14.61 10.73
N GLY A 8 -14.63 15.59 11.65
CA GLY A 8 -14.01 16.90 11.45
C GLY A 8 -12.49 16.82 11.30
N ILE A 9 -11.82 15.97 12.07
CA ILE A 9 -10.37 15.71 11.94
C ILE A 9 -10.07 15.12 10.56
N VAL A 10 -10.80 14.07 10.14
CA VAL A 10 -10.62 13.47 8.81
C VAL A 10 -10.76 14.50 7.70
N GLN A 11 -11.77 15.37 7.77
CA GLN A 11 -11.98 16.41 6.76
C GLN A 11 -10.79 17.37 6.67
N MET A 12 -10.30 17.88 7.82
CA MET A 12 -9.14 18.78 7.85
C MET A 12 -7.88 18.12 7.27
N LEU A 13 -7.59 16.89 7.70
CA LEU A 13 -6.40 16.16 7.26
C LEU A 13 -6.48 15.72 5.79
N ALA A 14 -7.68 15.59 5.23
CA ALA A 14 -7.87 15.18 3.83
C ALA A 14 -7.74 16.33 2.83
N GLU A 15 -7.81 17.57 3.30
CA GLU A 15 -7.78 18.78 2.46
C GLU A 15 -6.42 19.49 2.48
N GLU A 16 -5.57 19.18 3.46
CA GLU A 16 -4.28 19.85 3.68
C GLU A 16 -3.13 18.82 3.76
N PRO A 17 -2.20 18.80 2.78
CA PRO A 17 -1.10 17.83 2.73
C PRO A 17 -0.04 18.02 3.81
N ASP A 18 0.06 19.22 4.41
CA ASP A 18 1.15 19.56 5.34
C ASP A 18 0.88 19.11 6.78
N TYR A 19 -0.27 18.52 7.07
CA TYR A 19 -0.53 17.96 8.38
C TYR A 19 0.32 16.71 8.65
N PRO A 20 0.77 16.51 9.91
CA PRO A 20 1.40 15.27 10.32
C PRO A 20 0.48 14.05 10.10
N PRO A 21 1.03 12.84 10.00
CA PRO A 21 0.23 11.62 10.02
C PRO A 21 -0.74 11.61 11.20
N LEU A 22 -1.97 11.14 10.98
CA LEU A 22 -3.01 11.02 12.00
C LEU A 22 -2.52 10.29 13.26
N VAL A 23 -1.69 9.26 13.09
CA VAL A 23 -1.09 8.52 14.20
C VAL A 23 -0.11 9.38 15.02
N ALA A 24 0.66 10.28 14.38
CA ALA A 24 1.50 11.23 15.10
C ALA A 24 0.65 12.20 15.91
N LEU A 25 -0.44 12.71 15.33
CA LEU A 25 -1.38 13.57 16.04
C LEU A 25 -2.03 12.84 17.24
N GLN A 26 -2.35 11.55 17.07
CA GLN A 26 -2.89 10.71 18.16
C GLN A 26 -1.88 10.53 19.28
N VAL A 27 -0.63 10.19 18.96
CA VAL A 27 0.46 10.03 19.96
C VAL A 27 0.74 11.35 20.67
N MET A 28 0.90 12.45 19.94
CA MET A 28 1.12 13.78 20.54
C MET A 28 -0.04 14.21 21.47
N ALA A 29 -1.28 13.96 21.06
CA ALA A 29 -2.44 14.27 21.88
C ALA A 29 -2.53 13.38 23.12
N ALA A 30 -2.23 12.09 22.98
CA ALA A 30 -2.17 11.11 24.06
C ALA A 30 -1.13 11.49 25.11
N ASP A 31 0.12 11.75 24.68
CA ASP A 31 1.22 12.14 25.58
C ASP A 31 0.88 13.41 26.36
N ALA A 32 0.36 14.44 25.68
CA ALA A 32 -0.06 15.68 26.33
C ALA A 32 -1.18 15.43 27.36
N TYR A 33 -2.14 14.58 27.03
CA TYR A 33 -3.24 14.24 27.93
C TYR A 33 -2.77 13.44 29.15
N MET A 34 -1.86 12.47 28.96
CA MET A 34 -1.23 11.69 30.04
C MET A 34 -0.49 12.59 31.01
N GLN A 35 0.35 13.49 30.49
CA GLN A 35 1.16 14.40 31.30
C GLN A 35 0.30 15.34 32.15
N VAL A 36 -0.75 15.93 31.57
CA VAL A 36 -1.62 16.88 32.28
C VAL A 36 -2.45 16.20 33.37
N ASN A 37 -2.86 14.96 33.17
CA ASN A 37 -3.78 14.25 34.07
C ASN A 37 -3.08 13.23 34.98
N GLY A 38 -1.76 13.04 34.87
CA GLY A 38 -1.03 12.00 35.60
C GLY A 38 -1.52 10.60 35.28
N LEU A 39 -1.91 10.36 34.02
CA LEU A 39 -2.38 9.06 33.54
C LEU A 39 -1.24 8.30 32.86
N ASP A 40 -1.37 6.98 32.85
CA ASP A 40 -0.50 6.08 32.11
C ASP A 40 -1.39 5.05 31.40
N PHE A 41 -1.41 5.07 30.06
CA PHE A 41 -2.13 4.11 29.25
C PHE A 41 -1.26 3.61 28.12
N ASP A 42 -1.51 2.38 27.70
CA ASP A 42 -0.81 1.75 26.59
C ASP A 42 -1.17 2.46 25.28
N LEU A 43 -0.19 3.16 24.70
CA LEU A 43 -0.34 3.92 23.46
C LEU A 43 -0.64 3.02 22.26
N ASP A 44 -0.11 1.79 22.26
CA ASP A 44 -0.33 0.85 21.17
C ASP A 44 -1.79 0.40 21.18
N ASP A 45 -2.30 0.01 22.35
CA ASP A 45 -3.71 -0.34 22.54
C ASP A 45 -4.64 0.83 22.24
N LEU A 46 -4.30 2.05 22.66
CA LEU A 46 -5.11 3.23 22.35
C LEU A 46 -5.21 3.46 20.84
N CYS A 47 -4.08 3.50 20.13
CA CYS A 47 -4.08 3.77 18.69
C CYS A 47 -4.76 2.64 17.91
N ASN A 48 -4.59 1.38 18.33
CA ASN A 48 -5.32 0.25 17.76
C ASN A 48 -6.84 0.38 17.95
N ASN A 49 -7.29 0.82 19.12
CA ASN A 49 -8.71 1.08 19.39
C ASN A 49 -9.26 2.27 18.57
N LEU A 50 -8.45 3.32 18.36
CA LEU A 50 -8.83 4.47 17.54
C LEU A 50 -8.85 4.16 16.04
N LYS A 51 -8.04 3.20 15.57
CA LYS A 51 -7.94 2.83 14.15
C LYS A 51 -9.32 2.51 13.55
N GLY A 52 -10.10 1.64 14.18
CA GLY A 52 -11.42 1.27 13.68
C GLY A 52 -12.40 2.45 13.58
N LEU A 53 -12.31 3.41 14.51
CA LEU A 53 -13.11 4.63 14.47
C LEU A 53 -12.74 5.49 13.25
N PHE A 54 -11.45 5.75 13.04
CA PHE A 54 -10.96 6.61 11.96
C PHE A 54 -11.09 5.96 10.58
N ASP A 55 -10.79 4.66 10.43
CA ASP A 55 -11.01 3.92 9.18
C ASP A 55 -12.47 4.01 8.74
N GLN A 56 -13.41 3.85 9.68
CA GLN A 56 -14.83 4.00 9.38
C GLN A 56 -15.18 5.44 8.97
N ARG A 57 -14.58 6.46 9.60
CA ARG A 57 -14.82 7.86 9.23
C ARG A 57 -14.24 8.20 7.86
N LEU A 58 -13.03 7.74 7.56
CA LEU A 58 -12.38 7.87 6.26
C LEU A 58 -13.21 7.20 5.17
N THR A 59 -13.71 5.99 5.45
CA THR A 59 -14.55 5.25 4.51
C THR A 59 -15.80 6.06 4.14
N VAL A 60 -16.55 6.52 5.14
CA VAL A 60 -17.77 7.32 4.91
C VAL A 60 -17.43 8.62 4.18
N PHE A 61 -16.39 9.33 4.60
CA PHE A 61 -15.96 10.59 3.99
C PHE A 61 -15.63 10.44 2.49
N LEU A 62 -14.93 9.37 2.11
CA LEU A 62 -14.58 9.11 0.71
C LEU A 62 -15.79 8.63 -0.11
N GLN A 63 -16.67 7.83 0.49
CA GLN A 63 -17.91 7.40 -0.16
C GLN A 63 -18.90 8.56 -0.39
N ASP A 64 -19.00 9.50 0.55
CA ASP A 64 -19.82 10.71 0.40
C ASP A 64 -19.32 11.60 -0.76
N ARG A 65 -18.05 11.46 -1.15
CA ARG A 65 -17.46 12.07 -2.36
C ARG A 65 -17.68 11.28 -3.64
N GLY A 66 -18.48 10.22 -3.58
CA GLY A 66 -18.85 9.39 -4.73
C GLY A 66 -17.83 8.32 -5.11
N ILE A 67 -16.84 8.05 -4.26
CA ILE A 67 -15.84 7.00 -4.51
C ILE A 67 -16.45 5.63 -4.20
N ARG A 68 -16.30 4.70 -5.15
CA ARG A 68 -16.80 3.32 -5.02
C ARG A 68 -16.17 2.62 -3.82
N TYR A 69 -17.00 1.89 -3.05
CA TYR A 69 -16.59 1.27 -1.78
C TYR A 69 -15.34 0.39 -1.87
N ASP A 70 -15.26 -0.45 -2.89
CA ASP A 70 -14.13 -1.35 -3.13
C ASP A 70 -12.81 -0.61 -3.44
N LEU A 71 -12.88 0.57 -4.06
CA LEU A 71 -11.71 1.41 -4.32
C LEU A 71 -11.23 2.10 -3.04
N VAL A 72 -12.16 2.48 -2.16
CA VAL A 72 -11.83 2.98 -0.82
C VAL A 72 -11.13 1.90 0.00
N GLU A 73 -11.69 0.68 0.02
CA GLU A 73 -11.07 -0.48 0.68
C GLU A 73 -9.70 -0.82 0.09
N ALA A 74 -9.55 -0.78 -1.24
CA ALA A 74 -8.27 -1.00 -1.91
C ALA A 74 -7.21 0.03 -1.48
N ALA A 75 -7.57 1.32 -1.41
CA ALA A 75 -6.67 2.38 -0.97
C ALA A 75 -6.28 2.26 0.52
N LEU A 76 -7.25 1.90 1.38
CA LEU A 76 -7.04 1.65 2.81
C LEU A 76 -6.15 0.42 3.05
N ALA A 77 -6.32 -0.64 2.27
CA ALA A 77 -5.59 -1.90 2.39
C ALA A 77 -4.19 -1.90 1.73
N GLY A 78 -3.77 -0.80 1.09
CA GLY A 78 -2.46 -0.68 0.40
C GLY A 78 -1.21 -0.84 1.28
N GLY A 79 -1.33 -1.14 2.57
CA GLY A 79 -0.27 -1.74 3.40
C GLY A 79 0.83 -0.81 3.93
N LEU A 80 1.16 0.30 3.28
CA LEU A 80 2.36 1.05 3.65
C LEU A 80 2.04 2.39 4.33
N ILE A 81 1.79 2.43 5.64
CA ILE A 81 1.80 3.69 6.43
C ILE A 81 0.69 4.71 6.02
N TYR A 82 -0.05 4.46 4.94
CA TYR A 82 -0.81 5.49 4.25
C TYR A 82 -2.18 5.79 4.85
N SER A 83 -2.74 4.91 5.71
CA SER A 83 -4.03 5.21 6.33
C SER A 83 -3.92 6.36 7.35
N SER A 84 -2.74 6.57 7.93
CA SER A 84 -2.49 7.71 8.81
C SER A 84 -2.16 8.98 8.03
N LEU A 85 -1.59 8.88 6.83
CA LEU A 85 -1.47 9.99 5.87
C LEU A 85 -2.82 10.21 5.16
N VAL A 86 -3.76 10.82 5.87
CA VAL A 86 -5.15 10.97 5.41
C VAL A 86 -5.24 11.68 4.05
N TYR A 87 -4.45 12.72 3.81
CA TYR A 87 -4.38 13.40 2.50
C TYR A 87 -3.97 12.43 1.38
N SER A 88 -2.86 11.71 1.57
CA SER A 88 -2.35 10.70 0.63
C SER A 88 -3.40 9.63 0.34
N LEU A 89 -4.08 9.11 1.37
CA LEU A 89 -5.15 8.14 1.22
C LEU A 89 -6.32 8.68 0.38
N ALA A 90 -6.77 9.90 0.67
CA ALA A 90 -7.86 10.53 -0.09
C ALA A 90 -7.47 10.71 -1.55
N ALA A 91 -6.26 11.24 -1.81
CA ALA A 91 -5.74 11.42 -3.16
C ALA A 91 -5.60 10.09 -3.93
N ARG A 92 -5.19 8.99 -3.25
CA ARG A 92 -5.16 7.65 -3.85
C ARG A 92 -6.55 7.15 -4.22
N ALA A 93 -7.51 7.23 -3.31
CA ALA A 93 -8.87 6.78 -3.54
C ALA A 93 -9.54 7.54 -4.70
N GLU A 94 -9.33 8.87 -4.76
CA GLU A 94 -9.81 9.70 -5.87
C GLU A 94 -9.13 9.34 -7.20
N ALA A 95 -7.81 9.11 -7.20
CA ALA A 95 -7.11 8.67 -8.39
C ALA A 95 -7.64 7.32 -8.89
N LEU A 96 -7.79 6.34 -8.01
CA LEU A 96 -8.38 5.04 -8.35
C LEU A 96 -9.78 5.18 -8.97
N GLN A 97 -10.63 6.06 -8.42
CA GLN A 97 -11.95 6.32 -8.98
C GLN A 97 -11.87 6.86 -10.42
N ARG A 98 -10.96 7.79 -10.70
CA ARG A 98 -10.75 8.34 -12.05
C ARG A 98 -10.18 7.28 -13.00
N LEU A 99 -9.28 6.44 -12.50
CA LEU A 99 -8.59 5.41 -13.27
C LEU A 99 -9.51 4.26 -13.70
N THR A 100 -10.71 4.12 -13.12
CA THR A 100 -11.67 3.08 -13.55
C THR A 100 -12.02 3.14 -15.05
N SER A 101 -11.91 4.32 -15.67
CA SER A 101 -12.12 4.52 -17.11
C SER A 101 -10.85 4.37 -17.96
N HIS A 102 -9.68 4.12 -17.34
CA HIS A 102 -8.42 3.99 -18.06
C HIS A 102 -8.38 2.67 -18.85
N PRO A 103 -7.91 2.65 -20.12
CA PRO A 103 -7.91 1.44 -20.96
C PRO A 103 -7.18 0.24 -20.37
N GLN A 104 -6.13 0.48 -19.58
CA GLN A 104 -5.34 -0.57 -18.92
C GLN A 104 -5.81 -0.88 -17.48
N PHE A 105 -6.89 -0.27 -16.98
CA PHE A 105 -7.31 -0.45 -15.60
C PHE A 105 -7.59 -1.92 -15.26
N VAL A 106 -8.40 -2.57 -16.09
CA VAL A 106 -8.80 -3.98 -15.91
C VAL A 106 -7.58 -4.90 -15.90
N SER A 107 -6.69 -4.79 -16.90
CA SER A 107 -5.49 -5.62 -16.99
C SER A 107 -4.56 -5.39 -15.80
N THR A 108 -4.36 -4.13 -15.38
CA THR A 108 -3.50 -3.82 -14.23
C THR A 108 -4.07 -4.41 -12.94
N VAL A 109 -5.38 -4.28 -12.70
CA VAL A 109 -6.04 -4.89 -11.53
C VAL A 109 -5.88 -6.41 -11.54
N GLN A 110 -6.08 -7.06 -12.69
CA GLN A 110 -5.97 -8.51 -12.82
C GLN A 110 -4.53 -9.00 -12.58
N SER A 111 -3.54 -8.41 -13.23
CA SER A 111 -2.13 -8.81 -13.07
C SER A 111 -1.65 -8.55 -11.63
N ALA A 112 -1.96 -7.39 -11.03
CA ALA A 112 -1.62 -7.09 -9.64
C ALA A 112 -2.31 -8.05 -8.66
N ALA A 113 -3.61 -8.32 -8.84
CA ALA A 113 -4.34 -9.24 -7.99
C ALA A 113 -3.81 -10.68 -8.09
N ARG A 114 -3.39 -11.11 -9.28
CA ARG A 114 -2.76 -12.43 -9.50
C ARG A 114 -1.47 -12.56 -8.67
N VAL A 115 -0.58 -11.57 -8.76
CA VAL A 115 0.66 -11.52 -7.96
C VAL A 115 0.36 -11.66 -6.47
N ALA A 116 -0.51 -10.80 -5.94
CA ALA A 116 -0.88 -10.79 -4.52
C ALA A 116 -1.52 -12.12 -4.05
N ASN A 117 -2.36 -12.74 -4.88
CA ASN A 117 -3.00 -14.02 -4.55
C ASN A 117 -2.01 -15.19 -4.50
N ILE A 118 -1.02 -15.22 -5.39
CA ILE A 118 0.04 -16.24 -5.38
C ILE A 118 0.89 -16.11 -4.11
N LEU A 119 1.28 -14.89 -3.73
CA LEU A 119 2.02 -14.64 -2.50
C LEU A 119 1.26 -15.15 -1.27
N ARG A 120 -0.04 -14.82 -1.16
CA ARG A 120 -0.90 -15.32 -0.08
C ARG A 120 -0.99 -16.84 -0.05
N SER A 121 -1.13 -17.47 -1.21
CA SER A 121 -1.24 -18.93 -1.33
C SER A 121 0.05 -19.64 -0.93
N ALA A 122 1.21 -18.99 -1.13
CA ALA A 122 2.52 -19.50 -0.73
C ALA A 122 2.81 -19.32 0.77
N GLY A 123 1.86 -18.81 1.56
CA GLY A 123 2.06 -18.48 2.98
C GLY A 123 2.93 -17.23 3.19
N GLY A 124 3.25 -16.51 2.10
CA GLY A 124 3.89 -15.22 2.17
C GLY A 124 2.87 -14.16 2.61
N ALA A 125 3.29 -13.27 3.51
CA ALA A 125 2.54 -12.04 3.70
C ALA A 125 2.69 -11.18 2.42
N PRO A 126 1.62 -10.53 1.94
CA PRO A 126 1.74 -9.55 0.86
C PRO A 126 2.77 -8.49 1.24
N ALA A 127 3.50 -7.97 0.24
CA ALA A 127 4.56 -7.02 0.50
C ALA A 127 3.97 -5.74 1.11
N GLY A 128 4.61 -5.23 2.16
CA GLY A 128 4.05 -4.12 2.92
C GLY A 128 2.95 -4.51 3.91
N SER A 129 2.82 -5.77 4.34
CA SER A 129 2.34 -6.00 5.71
C SER A 129 3.41 -5.48 6.67
N LEU A 130 3.48 -4.16 6.85
CA LEU A 130 4.16 -3.57 7.99
C LEU A 130 3.35 -3.99 9.21
N VAL A 131 3.57 -5.22 9.67
CA VAL A 131 3.31 -5.59 11.05
C VAL A 131 4.12 -4.58 11.88
N PRO A 132 3.54 -4.01 12.95
CA PRO A 132 4.26 -3.07 13.78
C PRO A 132 5.65 -3.63 14.08
N GLY A 133 6.68 -2.86 13.75
CA GLY A 133 8.06 -3.20 14.05
C GLY A 133 8.24 -3.31 15.56
N LYS A 134 9.38 -3.84 16.00
CA LYS A 134 9.72 -3.98 17.44
C LYS A 134 9.74 -2.66 18.22
N GLU A 135 9.60 -1.52 17.55
CA GLU A 135 9.67 -0.17 18.12
C GLU A 135 8.31 0.38 18.63
N GLY A 136 7.18 -0.32 18.42
CA GLY A 136 5.84 0.14 18.84
C GLY A 136 5.33 1.36 18.07
N ILE A 137 4.05 1.72 18.22
CA ILE A 137 3.37 2.78 17.44
C ILE A 137 4.05 4.14 17.57
N HIS A 138 4.69 4.42 18.71
CA HIS A 138 5.45 5.66 18.93
C HIS A 138 6.62 5.84 17.93
N GLY A 139 7.37 4.77 17.61
CA GLY A 139 8.43 4.81 16.60
C GLY A 139 7.88 4.85 15.16
N GLU A 140 6.65 4.38 14.98
CA GLU A 140 5.99 4.31 13.67
C GLU A 140 5.28 5.62 13.29
N ALA A 141 4.88 6.39 14.30
CA ALA A 141 4.02 7.55 14.12
C ALA A 141 4.66 8.64 13.25
N PHE A 142 5.99 8.70 13.27
CA PHE A 142 6.80 9.66 12.52
C PHE A 142 7.35 9.10 11.20
N ARG A 143 6.86 7.94 10.73
CA ARG A 143 7.31 7.36 9.47
C ARG A 143 6.65 8.03 8.27
N THR A 144 7.45 8.47 7.31
CA THR A 144 7.04 9.21 6.11
C THR A 144 6.98 8.32 4.87
N VAL A 145 6.52 8.90 3.74
CA VAL A 145 6.56 8.27 2.40
C VAL A 145 7.96 7.75 2.05
N GLU A 146 9.02 8.43 2.48
CA GLU A 146 10.43 8.04 2.26
C GLU A 146 10.75 6.65 2.84
N ARG A 147 10.10 6.25 3.95
CA ARG A 147 10.30 4.90 4.52
C ARG A 147 9.57 3.83 3.70
N ALA A 148 8.41 4.15 3.12
CA ALA A 148 7.72 3.23 2.20
C ALA A 148 8.59 2.95 0.97
N VAL A 149 9.30 3.95 0.46
CA VAL A 149 10.29 3.80 -0.61
C VAL A 149 11.43 2.88 -0.20
N SER A 150 12.00 3.07 0.99
CA SER A 150 13.05 2.19 1.52
C SER A 150 12.60 0.72 1.60
N VAL A 151 11.32 0.47 1.88
CA VAL A 151 10.74 -0.87 1.81
C VAL A 151 10.76 -1.41 0.38
N LEU A 152 10.39 -0.63 -0.64
CA LEU A 152 10.45 -1.06 -2.05
C LEU A 152 11.86 -1.50 -2.45
N GLU A 153 12.87 -0.70 -2.12
CA GLU A 153 14.27 -1.07 -2.39
C GLU A 153 14.69 -2.33 -1.64
N SER A 154 14.24 -2.47 -0.39
CA SER A 154 14.53 -3.64 0.43
C SER A 154 13.92 -4.91 -0.16
N GLU A 155 12.68 -4.87 -0.64
CA GLU A 155 12.04 -6.01 -1.30
C GLU A 155 12.79 -6.40 -2.57
N LEU A 156 13.15 -5.42 -3.41
CA LEU A 156 13.89 -5.68 -4.64
C LEU A 156 15.28 -6.29 -4.36
N ARG A 157 15.97 -5.86 -3.29
CA ARG A 157 17.27 -6.41 -2.86
C ARG A 157 17.21 -7.87 -2.38
N LYS A 158 16.02 -8.39 -2.04
CA LYS A 158 15.86 -9.81 -1.65
C LYS A 158 15.94 -10.75 -2.85
N VAL A 159 15.77 -10.24 -4.07
CA VAL A 159 15.89 -11.02 -5.30
C VAL A 159 17.36 -11.30 -5.58
N ASP A 160 17.74 -12.57 -5.63
CA ASP A 160 19.07 -13.00 -6.07
C ASP A 160 19.07 -13.13 -7.59
N THR A 161 19.72 -12.19 -8.26
CA THR A 161 19.79 -12.14 -9.74
C THR A 161 20.50 -13.34 -10.35
N ARG A 162 21.31 -14.07 -9.58
CA ARG A 162 22.00 -15.30 -10.03
C ARG A 162 21.07 -16.51 -10.12
N LEU A 163 19.90 -16.43 -9.48
CA LEU A 163 18.89 -17.48 -9.47
C LEU A 163 17.72 -17.18 -10.42
N LEU A 164 17.84 -16.14 -11.27
CA LEU A 164 16.90 -15.89 -12.36
C LEU A 164 17.21 -16.88 -13.49
N ALA A 165 16.38 -17.90 -13.63
CA ALA A 165 16.66 -19.02 -14.54
C ALA A 165 16.08 -18.79 -15.95
N GLU A 166 14.90 -18.15 -16.02
CA GLU A 166 14.19 -17.93 -17.29
C GLU A 166 14.27 -16.48 -17.77
N PRO A 167 14.27 -16.22 -19.09
CA PRO A 167 14.28 -14.85 -19.64
C PRO A 167 13.11 -13.99 -19.17
N ALA A 168 11.95 -14.59 -18.86
CA ALA A 168 10.81 -13.87 -18.32
C ALA A 168 11.04 -13.37 -16.88
N GLU A 169 11.83 -14.08 -16.07
CA GLU A 169 12.22 -13.64 -14.72
C GLU A 169 13.14 -12.41 -14.80
N GLU A 170 14.14 -12.45 -15.68
CA GLU A 170 15.04 -11.33 -15.94
C GLU A 170 14.28 -10.10 -16.46
N ALA A 171 13.35 -10.31 -17.38
CA ALA A 171 12.53 -9.24 -17.94
C ALA A 171 11.66 -8.57 -16.88
N LEU A 172 11.01 -9.36 -16.01
CA LEU A 172 10.18 -8.85 -14.91
C LEU A 172 11.03 -8.11 -13.87
N TYR A 173 12.18 -8.68 -13.47
CA TYR A 173 13.10 -8.01 -12.54
C TYR A 173 13.61 -6.68 -13.09
N ALA A 174 14.01 -6.66 -14.36
CA ALA A 174 14.48 -5.44 -15.02
C ALA A 174 13.36 -4.39 -15.14
N ALA A 175 12.12 -4.81 -15.40
CA ALA A 175 10.97 -3.92 -15.42
C ALA A 175 10.68 -3.31 -14.03
N ALA A 176 10.59 -4.15 -13.00
CA ALA A 176 10.39 -3.71 -11.62
C ALA A 176 11.50 -2.75 -11.16
N SER A 177 12.76 -3.06 -11.49
CA SER A 177 13.92 -2.23 -11.14
C SER A 177 13.86 -0.83 -11.77
N ARG A 178 13.43 -0.72 -13.03
CA ARG A 178 13.27 0.57 -13.72
C ARG A 178 12.08 1.39 -13.20
N THR A 179 11.08 0.72 -12.63
CA THR A 179 9.87 1.35 -12.10
C THR A 179 10.07 1.97 -10.72
N LEU A 180 11.05 1.49 -9.94
CA LEU A 180 11.22 1.88 -8.54
C LEU A 180 11.42 3.39 -8.33
N ALA A 181 12.42 4.00 -8.98
CA ALA A 181 12.70 5.44 -8.80
C ALA A 181 11.57 6.36 -9.31
N PRO A 182 10.95 6.11 -10.47
CA PRO A 182 9.76 6.87 -10.88
C PRO A 182 8.58 6.74 -9.91
N VAL A 183 8.33 5.55 -9.34
CA VAL A 183 7.27 5.34 -8.34
C VAL A 183 7.56 6.14 -7.08
N GLU A 184 8.79 6.10 -6.58
CA GLU A 184 9.22 6.90 -5.44
C GLU A 184 8.91 8.38 -5.64
N GLN A 185 9.34 8.95 -6.76
CA GLN A 185 9.14 10.37 -7.05
C GLN A 185 7.65 10.75 -7.08
N ARG A 186 6.81 9.93 -7.72
CA ARG A 186 5.38 10.27 -7.84
C ARG A 186 4.61 10.01 -6.55
N ALA A 187 5.04 9.05 -5.74
CA ALA A 187 4.42 8.76 -4.46
C ALA A 187 4.64 9.89 -3.44
N THR A 188 5.83 10.50 -3.40
CA THR A 188 6.14 11.64 -2.51
C THR A 188 5.43 12.92 -2.94
N GLU A 189 5.14 13.09 -4.22
CA GLU A 189 4.39 14.23 -4.76
C GLU A 189 2.85 14.04 -4.73
N TYR A 190 2.34 12.93 -4.17
CA TYR A 190 0.92 12.57 -4.14
C TYR A 190 0.26 12.48 -5.53
N ARG A 191 1.04 12.17 -6.59
CA ARG A 191 0.59 12.12 -7.99
C ARG A 191 0.18 10.72 -8.42
N TYR A 192 -0.90 10.23 -7.82
CA TYR A 192 -1.31 8.82 -7.95
C TYR A 192 -1.83 8.42 -9.33
N ALA A 193 -2.41 9.34 -10.11
CA ALA A 193 -2.77 9.07 -11.49
C ALA A 193 -1.52 8.82 -12.35
N GLU A 194 -0.49 9.65 -12.22
CA GLU A 194 0.78 9.47 -12.93
C GLU A 194 1.52 8.20 -12.44
N LEU A 195 1.39 7.87 -11.15
CA LEU A 195 1.94 6.64 -10.59
C LEU A 195 1.29 5.40 -11.22
N PHE A 196 -0.01 5.43 -11.52
CA PHE A 196 -0.65 4.36 -12.28
C PHE A 196 -0.08 4.21 -13.69
N GLU A 197 0.19 5.30 -14.42
CA GLU A 197 0.80 5.25 -15.76
C GLU A 197 2.18 4.57 -15.75
N ILE A 198 2.91 4.69 -14.65
CA ILE A 198 4.21 4.04 -14.45
C ILE A 198 4.04 2.54 -14.13
N LEU A 199 3.01 2.20 -13.36
CA LEU A 199 2.76 0.82 -12.91
C LEU A 199 2.06 -0.04 -13.96
N ALA A 200 1.11 0.51 -14.72
CA ALA A 200 0.27 -0.24 -15.66
C ALA A 200 1.07 -1.06 -16.69
N PRO A 201 2.20 -0.55 -17.25
CA PRO A 201 3.06 -1.33 -18.15
C PRO A 201 3.67 -2.60 -17.55
N LEU A 202 3.72 -2.74 -16.21
CA LEU A 202 4.19 -3.97 -15.56
C LEU A 202 3.27 -5.16 -15.81
N SER A 203 2.01 -4.95 -16.24
CA SER A 203 1.08 -6.05 -16.56
C SER A 203 1.68 -7.01 -17.60
N ALA A 204 2.30 -6.47 -18.67
CA ALA A 204 2.86 -7.28 -19.75
C ALA A 204 4.00 -8.23 -19.31
N PRO A 205 5.07 -7.78 -18.60
CA PRO A 205 6.08 -8.70 -18.10
C PRO A 205 5.57 -9.64 -17.00
N ILE A 206 4.54 -9.25 -16.24
CA ILE A 206 3.90 -10.15 -15.26
C ILE A 206 3.18 -11.29 -15.95
N ASP A 207 2.37 -10.98 -16.97
CA ASP A 207 1.63 -11.99 -17.72
C ASP A 207 2.61 -12.96 -18.40
N ARG A 208 3.65 -12.42 -19.06
CA ARG A 208 4.73 -13.23 -19.64
C ARG A 208 5.43 -14.12 -18.60
N PHE A 209 5.75 -13.58 -17.43
CA PHE A 209 6.33 -14.36 -16.33
C PHE A 209 5.42 -15.53 -15.98
N PHE A 210 4.12 -15.30 -15.82
CA PHE A 210 3.22 -16.38 -15.44
C PHE A 210 2.92 -17.39 -16.56
N ASP A 211 3.09 -17.00 -17.82
CA ASP A 211 2.96 -17.91 -18.97
C ASP A 211 4.20 -18.81 -19.13
N GLU A 212 5.39 -18.28 -18.83
CA GLU A 212 6.68 -18.97 -19.04
C GLU A 212 7.24 -19.63 -17.75
N VAL A 213 6.83 -19.19 -16.56
CA VAL A 213 7.48 -19.53 -15.28
C VAL A 213 6.52 -20.22 -14.30
N LEU A 214 6.84 -21.46 -13.94
CA LEU A 214 6.16 -22.16 -12.85
C LEU A 214 6.71 -21.68 -11.50
N VAL A 215 5.90 -20.98 -10.69
CA VAL A 215 6.38 -20.45 -9.39
C VAL A 215 6.65 -21.57 -8.38
N MET A 216 5.78 -22.57 -8.32
CA MET A 216 5.85 -23.67 -7.35
C MET A 216 6.70 -24.81 -7.91
N VAL A 217 8.02 -24.68 -7.81
CA VAL A 217 9.01 -25.71 -8.20
C VAL A 217 9.58 -26.45 -7.00
N GLU A 218 10.18 -27.61 -7.22
CA GLU A 218 10.82 -28.43 -6.18
C GLU A 218 12.02 -27.71 -5.53
N ASP A 219 12.87 -27.09 -6.34
CA ASP A 219 14.03 -26.33 -5.87
C ASP A 219 13.58 -25.17 -4.98
N ALA A 220 13.95 -25.26 -3.70
CA ALA A 220 13.54 -24.29 -2.70
C ALA A 220 14.18 -22.91 -2.91
N GLY A 221 15.39 -22.84 -3.48
CA GLY A 221 16.09 -21.59 -3.77
C GLY A 221 15.43 -20.84 -4.92
N ILE A 222 15.14 -21.53 -6.03
CA ILE A 222 14.43 -20.95 -7.17
C ILE A 222 13.01 -20.52 -6.77
N ARG A 223 12.28 -21.37 -6.04
CA ARG A 223 10.94 -21.03 -5.53
C ARG A 223 10.96 -19.78 -4.65
N ALA A 224 11.90 -19.71 -3.70
CA ALA A 224 12.05 -18.55 -2.82
C ALA A 224 12.39 -17.27 -3.61
N ASN A 225 13.28 -17.37 -4.61
CA ASN A 225 13.66 -16.23 -5.43
C ASN A 225 12.49 -15.70 -6.28
N ARG A 226 11.71 -16.60 -6.89
CA ARG A 226 10.50 -16.24 -7.65
C ARG A 226 9.45 -15.57 -6.77
N LEU A 227 9.25 -16.07 -5.54
CA LEU A 227 8.36 -15.42 -4.57
C LEU A 227 8.88 -14.05 -4.13
N ALA A 228 10.19 -13.88 -3.96
CA ALA A 228 10.80 -12.57 -3.65
C ALA A 228 10.58 -11.58 -4.80
N LEU A 229 10.73 -12.01 -6.06
CA LEU A 229 10.44 -11.18 -7.23
C LEU A 229 8.98 -10.75 -7.28
N LEU A 230 8.04 -11.68 -7.05
CA LEU A 230 6.61 -11.37 -6.96
C LEU A 230 6.30 -10.42 -5.79
N ALA A 231 6.97 -10.57 -4.64
CA ALA A 231 6.81 -9.67 -3.50
C ALA A 231 7.29 -8.25 -3.84
N ALA A 232 8.43 -8.10 -4.52
CA ALA A 232 8.90 -6.78 -4.97
C ALA A 232 7.90 -6.10 -5.92
N VAL A 233 7.27 -6.86 -6.82
CA VAL A 233 6.23 -6.35 -7.73
C VAL A 233 4.94 -5.99 -6.98
N ASP A 234 4.49 -6.83 -6.03
CA ASP A 234 3.33 -6.51 -5.17
C ASP A 234 3.58 -5.22 -4.38
N ALA A 235 4.80 -5.01 -3.88
CA ALA A 235 5.18 -3.80 -3.14
C ALA A 235 5.00 -2.53 -3.99
N LEU A 236 5.36 -2.59 -5.28
CA LEU A 236 5.15 -1.48 -6.21
C LEU A 236 3.67 -1.15 -6.37
N TYR A 237 2.81 -2.14 -6.56
CA TYR A 237 1.35 -1.91 -6.66
C TYR A 237 0.74 -1.41 -5.36
N ARG A 238 1.24 -1.86 -4.21
CA ARG A 238 0.79 -1.46 -2.87
C ARG A 238 0.98 0.03 -2.60
N THR A 239 1.92 0.70 -3.29
CA THR A 239 2.04 2.17 -3.25
C THR A 239 0.77 2.89 -3.71
N LEU A 240 -0.02 2.24 -4.58
CA LEU A 240 -1.30 2.75 -5.06
C LEU A 240 -2.48 2.11 -4.31
N ALA A 241 -2.57 0.78 -4.28
CA ALA A 241 -3.70 0.05 -3.68
C ALA A 241 -3.43 -1.44 -3.46
N ASP A 242 -4.25 -2.07 -2.61
CA ASP A 242 -4.49 -3.51 -2.67
C ASP A 242 -5.53 -3.83 -3.76
N PHE A 243 -5.05 -4.14 -4.97
CA PHE A 243 -5.93 -4.47 -6.10
C PHE A 243 -6.78 -5.72 -5.90
N THR A 244 -6.49 -6.56 -4.90
CA THR A 244 -7.33 -7.72 -4.60
C THR A 244 -8.65 -7.35 -3.92
N ARG A 245 -8.80 -6.08 -3.52
CA ARG A 245 -10.06 -5.52 -3.01
C ARG A 245 -10.95 -4.92 -4.09
N VAL A 246 -10.41 -4.66 -5.28
CA VAL A 246 -11.14 -4.01 -6.37
C VAL A 246 -12.08 -5.01 -7.03
N VAL A 247 -13.34 -4.62 -7.17
CA VAL A 247 -14.37 -5.40 -7.86
C VAL A 247 -14.46 -4.90 -9.30
N LEU A 248 -14.12 -5.78 -10.24
CA LEU A 248 -14.31 -5.53 -11.66
C LEU A 248 -15.75 -5.90 -12.04
N ALA A 249 -16.35 -5.14 -12.97
CA ALA A 249 -17.64 -5.53 -13.52
C ALA A 249 -17.49 -6.85 -14.29
N PRO A 250 -18.46 -7.77 -14.22
CA PRO A 250 -18.48 -8.91 -15.13
C PRO A 250 -18.62 -8.39 -16.57
N ASP A 251 -17.83 -8.98 -17.47
CA ASP A 251 -17.93 -8.76 -18.92
C ASP A 251 -19.30 -9.14 -19.49
#